data_AF-A0A7X7E290-F1
#
_entry.id   AF-A0A7X7E290-F1
#
_cell.length_a   1.000
_cell.length_b   1.000
_cell.length_c   1.000
_cell.angle_alpha   90.00
_cell.angle_beta   90.00
_cell.angle_gamma   90.00
#
_symmetry.space_group_name_H-M   'P 1'
#
loop_
_entity.id
_entity.type
_entity.pdbx_description
1 polymer ?
#
loop_
_entity_poly.entity_id
_entity_poly.type
_entity_poly.pdbx_seq_one_letter_code
_entity_poly.pdbx_strand_id
1 'polypeptide(L)'
;RSDDSLASWNRINDDKHQFGTIHYLAGDMNVYGRVFMAVEGRGIIYGEPSGISSIKPSSRQIRIDHSRISYNGNKIIASGVAPLELLDLSGRIVRNGSRAGGVMELKLTGLTRGVYFARFGSEILKVNLSK
;
A
#
# COMPACT_ATOMS: atom_id res chain seq x y z
N ARG A 1 -2.40 30.94 0.86
CA ARG A 1 -2.63 30.44 2.23
C ARG A 1 -2.05 31.44 3.21
N SER A 2 -2.81 31.81 4.24
CA SER A 2 -2.28 32.54 5.39
C SER A 2 -2.25 31.58 6.58
N ASP A 3 -1.18 31.66 7.36
CA ASP A 3 -1.00 30.91 8.61
C ASP A 3 -0.99 31.86 9.84
N ASP A 4 -1.22 33.15 9.60
CA ASP A 4 -1.02 34.27 10.53
C ASP A 4 -2.22 35.22 10.57
N SER A 5 -3.42 34.64 10.55
CA SER A 5 -4.69 35.39 10.65
C SER A 5 -4.82 36.50 9.60
N LEU A 6 -4.51 36.16 8.34
CA LEU A 6 -4.60 37.02 7.15
C LEU A 6 -3.53 38.13 7.07
N ALA A 7 -2.51 38.13 7.94
CA ALA A 7 -1.45 39.14 7.90
C ALA A 7 -0.52 38.98 6.67
N SER A 8 -0.23 37.75 6.26
CA SER A 8 0.55 37.45 5.06
C SER A 8 0.01 36.27 4.28
N TRP A 9 0.36 36.19 3.00
CA TRP A 9 -0.12 35.15 2.08
C TRP A 9 1.03 34.45 1.37
N ASN A 10 1.13 33.14 1.60
CA ASN A 10 1.99 32.25 0.85
C ASN A 10 1.24 31.72 -0.38
N ARG A 11 1.83 31.86 -1.57
CA ARG A 11 1.32 31.23 -2.80
C ARG A 11 1.44 29.70 -2.68
N ILE A 12 0.36 28.97 -2.98
CA ILE A 12 0.30 27.51 -2.82
C ILE A 12 0.32 26.74 -4.14
N ASN A 13 0.30 27.44 -5.27
CA ASN A 13 0.37 26.86 -6.59
C ASN A 13 1.49 27.52 -7.42
N ASP A 14 1.74 27.00 -8.61
CA ASP A 14 2.68 27.57 -9.57
C ASP A 14 2.01 27.75 -10.94
N ASP A 15 2.74 28.27 -11.92
CA ASP A 15 2.20 28.59 -13.25
C ASP A 15 1.77 27.36 -14.05
N LYS A 16 2.28 26.17 -13.70
CA LYS A 16 1.90 24.90 -14.32
C LYS A 16 0.70 24.23 -13.61
N HIS A 17 0.38 24.67 -12.39
CA HIS A 17 -0.67 24.10 -11.55
C HIS A 17 -1.79 25.12 -11.26
N GLN A 18 -2.44 25.59 -12.32
CA GLN A 18 -3.54 26.57 -12.24
C GLN A 18 -4.93 25.94 -12.31
N PHE A 19 -5.05 24.77 -12.94
CA PHE A 19 -6.25 23.94 -13.04
C PHE A 19 -7.49 24.58 -13.71
N GLY A 20 -7.44 25.84 -14.12
CA GLY A 20 -8.57 26.52 -14.78
C GLY A 20 -9.55 27.08 -13.75
N THR A 21 -10.85 26.95 -14.01
CA THR A 21 -11.91 27.47 -13.13
C THR A 21 -12.06 26.59 -11.89
N ILE A 22 -11.94 27.22 -10.70
CA ILE A 22 -12.13 26.60 -9.39
C ILE A 22 -13.47 27.08 -8.81
N HIS A 23 -14.35 26.15 -8.45
CA HIS A 23 -15.69 26.45 -7.91
C HIS A 23 -15.71 26.52 -6.39
N TYR A 24 -14.99 25.60 -5.75
CA TYR A 24 -14.99 25.46 -4.29
C TYR A 24 -13.60 25.08 -3.78
N LEU A 25 -13.32 25.51 -2.55
CA LEU A 25 -12.09 25.27 -1.80
C LEU A 25 -12.46 24.81 -0.38
N ALA A 26 -11.81 23.76 0.11
CA ALA A 26 -11.96 23.28 1.49
C ALA A 26 -10.62 22.82 2.06
N GLY A 27 -10.30 23.23 3.29
CA GLY A 27 -9.12 22.73 4.02
C GLY A 27 -9.38 21.36 4.66
N ASP A 28 -8.33 20.56 4.86
CA ASP A 28 -8.39 19.34 5.66
C ASP A 28 -8.22 19.68 7.15
N MET A 29 -9.15 19.24 7.99
CA MET A 29 -9.06 19.43 9.45
C MET A 29 -8.07 18.48 10.13
N ASN A 30 -7.64 17.42 9.45
CA ASN A 30 -6.75 16.39 9.99
C ASN A 30 -5.30 16.54 9.51
N VAL A 31 -5.07 17.23 8.39
CA VAL A 31 -3.74 17.37 7.77
C VAL A 31 -3.42 18.82 7.52
N TYR A 32 -2.40 19.32 8.22
CA TYR A 32 -1.93 20.70 8.08
C TYR A 32 -1.59 21.04 6.62
N GLY A 33 -2.10 22.16 6.16
CA GLY A 33 -1.78 22.72 4.84
C GLY A 33 -2.45 22.03 3.65
N ARG A 34 -3.20 20.93 3.84
CA ARG A 34 -3.92 20.30 2.74
C ARG A 34 -5.17 21.08 2.37
N VAL A 35 -5.37 21.26 1.07
CA VAL A 35 -6.58 21.86 0.50
C VAL A 35 -7.14 20.99 -0.62
N PHE A 36 -8.47 20.92 -0.70
CA PHE A 36 -9.24 20.31 -1.77
C PHE A 36 -9.89 21.41 -2.63
N MET A 37 -9.81 21.26 -3.95
CA MET A 37 -10.35 22.17 -4.95
C MET A 37 -11.32 21.43 -5.86
N ALA A 38 -12.55 21.92 -5.97
CA ALA A 38 -13.48 21.46 -7.00
C ALA A 38 -13.22 22.23 -8.29
N VAL A 39 -12.84 21.53 -9.35
CA VAL A 39 -12.37 22.12 -10.60
C VAL A 39 -13.30 21.73 -11.76
N GLU A 40 -13.65 22.72 -12.59
CA GLU A 40 -14.49 22.53 -13.77
C GLU A 40 -13.93 21.39 -14.66
N GLY A 41 -14.73 20.34 -14.87
CA GLY A 41 -14.38 19.21 -15.72
C GLY A 41 -13.19 18.33 -15.27
N ARG A 42 -12.63 18.53 -14.06
CA ARG A 42 -11.47 17.76 -13.56
C ARG A 42 -11.70 17.07 -12.22
N GLY A 43 -12.88 17.21 -11.64
CA GLY A 43 -13.22 16.62 -10.35
C GLY A 43 -12.58 17.38 -9.18
N ILE A 44 -12.09 16.63 -8.18
CA ILE A 44 -11.46 17.20 -6.99
C ILE A 44 -9.94 17.04 -7.09
N ILE A 45 -9.22 18.14 -7.04
CA ILE A 45 -7.76 18.20 -6.98
C ILE A 45 -7.36 18.57 -5.56
N TYR A 46 -6.36 17.91 -4.98
CA TYR A 46 -5.82 18.28 -3.68
C TYR A 46 -4.34 18.62 -3.77
N GLY A 47 -3.87 19.48 -2.86
CA GLY A 47 -2.46 19.84 -2.73
C GLY A 47 -2.07 20.03 -1.27
N GLU A 48 -0.81 19.76 -0.96
CA GLU A 48 -0.23 19.95 0.37
C GLU A 48 1.25 20.40 0.26
N PRO A 49 1.79 21.14 1.25
CA PRO A 49 3.16 21.63 1.23
C PRO A 49 4.22 20.54 1.08
N SER A 50 5.13 20.72 0.11
CA SER A 50 6.28 19.85 -0.10
C SER A 50 7.26 19.96 1.07
N GLY A 51 7.20 19.01 2.00
CA GLY A 51 8.06 19.01 3.21
C GLY A 51 7.30 18.64 4.48
N ILE A 52 5.98 18.78 4.47
CA ILE A 52 5.15 17.97 5.36
C ILE A 52 5.21 16.61 4.71
N SER A 53 6.13 15.76 5.16
CA SER A 53 5.94 14.32 4.97
C SER A 53 4.52 14.10 5.45
N SER A 54 3.60 13.84 4.51
CA SER A 54 2.32 13.25 4.83
C SER A 54 2.65 12.29 5.95
N ILE A 55 1.90 12.31 7.05
CA ILE A 55 1.75 11.08 7.78
C ILE A 55 1.11 10.17 6.71
N LYS A 56 1.94 9.58 5.81
CA LYS A 56 1.77 8.23 5.33
C LYS A 56 1.35 7.58 6.63
N PRO A 57 0.10 7.10 6.75
CA PRO A 57 -0.33 6.44 7.99
C PRO A 57 0.86 5.61 8.32
N SER A 58 1.52 5.96 9.45
CA SER A 58 2.87 5.45 9.63
C SER A 58 2.68 3.99 9.30
N SER A 59 3.44 3.50 8.34
CA SER A 59 3.88 2.17 8.62
C SER A 59 4.58 2.40 9.96
N ARG A 60 3.85 2.22 11.08
CA ARG A 60 4.02 1.02 11.84
C ARG A 60 4.34 -0.07 10.81
N GLN A 61 5.58 -0.03 10.30
CA GLN A 61 6.53 -1.05 10.61
C GLN A 61 6.36 -1.25 12.10
N ILE A 62 5.32 -2.00 12.44
CA ILE A 62 5.43 -2.91 13.54
C ILE A 62 6.76 -3.57 13.21
N ARG A 63 7.80 -3.24 13.97
CA ARG A 63 9.01 -4.04 13.95
C ARG A 63 8.54 -5.42 14.40
N ILE A 64 8.12 -6.25 13.46
CA ILE A 64 8.00 -7.69 13.64
C ILE A 64 9.23 -8.26 12.94
N ASP A 65 10.31 -8.27 13.71
CA ASP A 65 11.04 -9.50 14.02
C ASP A 65 10.60 -10.71 13.16
N HIS A 66 11.41 -11.07 12.16
CA HIS A 66 11.29 -12.27 11.31
C HIS A 66 9.91 -12.54 10.68
N SER A 67 9.68 -12.04 9.45
CA SER A 67 8.58 -12.55 8.61
C SER A 67 8.62 -14.08 8.57
N ARG A 68 7.59 -14.73 9.12
CA ARG A 68 7.60 -16.18 9.28
C ARG A 68 7.36 -16.87 7.96
N ILE A 69 6.80 -16.18 6.97
CA ILE A 69 6.65 -16.62 5.59
C ILE A 69 7.65 -15.90 4.66
N SER A 70 8.28 -16.64 3.76
CA SER A 70 9.25 -16.11 2.79
C SER A 70 9.11 -16.79 1.42
N TYR A 71 9.40 -16.06 0.35
CA TYR A 71 9.34 -16.50 -1.04
C TYR A 71 10.69 -16.27 -1.73
N ASN A 72 11.26 -17.32 -2.33
CA ASN A 72 12.60 -17.27 -2.95
C ASN A 72 12.60 -17.38 -4.49
N GLY A 73 11.44 -17.23 -5.15
CA GLY A 73 11.30 -17.43 -6.59
C GLY A 73 10.65 -18.76 -6.97
N ASN A 74 11.06 -19.85 -6.33
CA ASN A 74 10.65 -21.22 -6.71
C ASN A 74 9.78 -21.92 -5.66
N LYS A 75 9.93 -21.54 -4.39
CA LYS A 75 9.16 -22.07 -3.28
C LYS A 75 8.88 -21.00 -2.23
N ILE A 76 7.89 -21.29 -1.40
CA ILE A 76 7.53 -20.53 -0.21
C ILE A 76 7.91 -21.39 0.98
N ILE A 77 8.51 -20.77 1.98
CA ILE A 77 8.88 -21.42 3.24
C ILE A 77 8.22 -20.64 4.36
N ALA A 78 7.63 -21.34 5.33
CA ALA A 78 7.10 -20.73 6.53
C ALA A 78 7.54 -21.44 7.82
N SER A 79 7.95 -20.67 8.83
CA SER A 79 8.44 -21.17 10.11
C SER A 79 7.33 -21.28 11.15
N GLY A 80 7.00 -22.51 11.55
CA GLY A 80 6.03 -22.81 12.59
C GLY A 80 5.11 -23.97 12.24
N VAL A 81 3.91 -23.98 12.84
CA VAL A 81 2.96 -25.10 12.79
C VAL A 81 1.62 -24.75 12.13
N ALA A 82 1.43 -23.52 11.68
CA ALA A 82 0.21 -23.14 10.97
C ALA A 82 0.18 -23.78 9.57
N PRO A 83 -1.01 -23.97 8.97
CA PRO A 83 -1.10 -24.38 7.57
C PRO A 83 -0.53 -23.28 6.67
N LEU A 84 0.23 -23.70 5.66
CA LEU A 84 0.68 -22.84 4.57
C LEU A 84 -0.22 -23.12 3.37
N GLU A 85 -0.88 -22.09 2.86
CA GLU A 85 -1.83 -22.20 1.74
C GLU A 85 -1.49 -21.16 0.68
N LEU A 86 -1.67 -21.51 -0.58
CA LEU A 86 -1.55 -20.58 -1.71
C LEU A 86 -2.91 -20.37 -2.33
N LEU A 87 -3.30 -19.11 -2.46
CA LEU A 87 -4.60 -18.68 -2.95
C LEU A 87 -4.43 -17.86 -4.25
N ASP A 88 -5.40 -17.98 -5.15
CA ASP A 88 -5.52 -17.09 -6.30
C ASP A 88 -6.21 -15.76 -5.93
N LEU A 89 -6.40 -14.88 -6.91
CA LEU A 89 -7.06 -13.57 -6.72
C LEU A 89 -8.55 -13.67 -6.36
N SER A 90 -9.18 -14.84 -6.55
CA SER A 90 -10.56 -15.09 -6.11
C SER A 90 -10.64 -15.58 -4.67
N GLY A 91 -9.50 -15.84 -4.02
CA GLY A 91 -9.43 -16.42 -2.68
C GLY A 91 -9.58 -17.94 -2.66
N ARG A 92 -9.55 -18.61 -3.82
CA ARG A 92 -9.56 -20.08 -3.88
C ARG A 92 -8.18 -20.60 -3.54
N ILE A 93 -8.12 -21.65 -2.70
CA ILE A 93 -6.88 -22.37 -2.43
C ILE A 93 -6.47 -23.17 -3.67
N VAL A 94 -5.31 -22.83 -4.23
CA VAL A 94 -4.69 -23.46 -5.38
C VAL A 94 -3.73 -24.56 -4.95
N ARG A 95 -3.08 -24.42 -3.78
CA ARG A 95 -2.13 -25.41 -3.26
C ARG A 95 -1.94 -25.29 -1.75
N ASN A 96 -1.71 -26.44 -1.11
CA ASN A 96 -1.32 -26.52 0.30
C ASN A 96 0.19 -26.82 0.41
N GLY A 97 0.80 -26.29 1.46
CA GLY A 97 2.19 -26.56 1.83
C GLY A 97 2.31 -27.88 2.57
N SER A 98 3.50 -28.48 2.48
CA SER A 98 3.88 -29.70 3.17
C SER A 98 4.98 -29.40 4.19
N ARG A 99 4.97 -30.10 5.33
CA ARG A 99 6.03 -29.94 6.33
C ARG A 99 7.31 -30.67 5.89
N ALA A 100 8.43 -29.97 5.83
CA ALA A 100 9.75 -30.52 5.50
C ALA A 100 10.82 -29.83 6.34
N GLY A 101 11.69 -30.59 7.02
CA GLY A 101 12.82 -30.01 7.77
C GLY A 101 12.42 -29.07 8.92
N GLY A 102 11.25 -29.28 9.53
CA GLY A 102 10.75 -28.44 10.65
C GLY A 102 10.03 -27.16 10.22
N VAL A 103 10.02 -26.83 8.93
CA VAL A 103 9.30 -25.71 8.33
C VAL A 103 8.17 -26.20 7.41
N MET A 104 7.24 -25.33 7.09
CA MET A 104 6.27 -25.54 6.02
C MET A 104 6.88 -25.11 4.70
N GLU A 105 6.77 -25.94 3.68
CA GLU A 105 7.26 -25.62 2.33
C GLU A 105 6.14 -25.77 1.30
N LEU A 106 6.12 -24.89 0.30
CA LEU A 106 5.20 -24.97 -0.83
C LEU A 106 5.96 -24.68 -2.13
N LYS A 107 6.09 -25.69 -2.98
CA LYS A 107 6.72 -25.55 -4.32
C LYS A 107 5.74 -24.88 -5.28
N LEU A 108 6.24 -23.95 -6.09
CA LEU A 108 5.43 -23.18 -7.04
C LEU A 108 5.51 -23.70 -8.49
N THR A 109 6.20 -24.82 -8.68
CA THR A 109 6.33 -25.48 -9.98
C THR A 109 4.97 -25.90 -10.54
N GLY A 110 4.79 -25.69 -11.85
CA GLY A 110 3.56 -26.07 -12.58
C GLY A 110 2.35 -25.18 -12.31
N LEU A 111 2.53 -24.02 -11.67
CA LEU A 111 1.49 -23.00 -11.57
C LEU A 111 1.58 -22.04 -12.76
N THR A 112 0.45 -21.48 -13.17
CA THR A 112 0.41 -20.45 -14.21
C THR A 112 1.07 -19.16 -13.70
N ARG A 113 1.62 -18.38 -14.62
CA ARG A 113 2.12 -17.04 -14.32
C ARG A 113 0.96 -16.18 -13.81
N GLY A 114 1.24 -15.33 -12.83
CA GLY A 114 0.21 -14.53 -12.19
C GLY A 114 0.56 -14.11 -10.77
N VAL A 115 -0.42 -13.47 -10.14
CA VAL A 115 -0.34 -13.03 -8.75
C VAL A 115 -1.09 -14.01 -7.87
N TYR A 116 -0.43 -14.44 -6.79
CA TYR A 116 -0.99 -15.30 -5.76
C TYR A 116 -0.77 -14.68 -4.39
N PHE A 117 -1.56 -15.12 -3.42
CA PHE A 117 -1.36 -14.81 -2.01
C PHE A 117 -1.07 -16.09 -1.25
N ALA A 118 0.06 -16.11 -0.54
CA ALA A 118 0.38 -17.19 0.36
C ALA A 118 -0.03 -16.81 1.78
N ARG A 119 -0.78 -17.68 2.43
CA ARG A 119 -1.31 -17.51 3.78
C ARG A 119 -0.66 -18.49 4.73
N PHE A 120 -0.17 -18.01 5.86
CA PHE A 120 0.35 -18.83 6.94
C PHE A 120 -0.18 -18.30 8.27
N GLY A 121 -1.23 -18.95 8.81
CA GLY A 121 -1.98 -18.41 9.93
C GLY A 121 -2.60 -17.05 9.58
N SER A 122 -2.18 -16.00 10.29
CA SER A 122 -2.58 -14.61 10.03
C SER A 122 -1.64 -13.84 9.09
N GLU A 123 -0.49 -14.42 8.72
CA GLU A 123 0.46 -13.79 7.80
C GLU A 123 0.05 -14.03 6.35
N ILE A 124 0.17 -12.99 5.53
CA ILE A 124 -0.09 -13.03 4.09
C ILE A 124 1.13 -12.48 3.34
N LEU A 125 1.58 -13.21 2.33
CA LEU A 125 2.66 -12.83 1.42
C LEU A 125 2.16 -12.79 -0.01
N LYS A 126 2.36 -11.66 -0.70
CA LYS A 126 2.12 -11.56 -2.15
C LYS A 126 3.23 -12.31 -2.90
N VAL A 127 2.83 -13.13 -3.87
CA VAL A 127 3.73 -13.94 -4.69
C VAL A 127 3.47 -13.62 -6.16
N ASN A 128 4.45 -13.07 -6.85
CA ASN A 128 4.37 -12.79 -8.28
C ASN A 128 5.13 -13.87 -9.05
N LEU A 129 4.41 -14.71 -9.78
CA LEU A 129 5.00 -15.70 -10.67
C LEU A 129 5.15 -15.09 -12.06
N SER A 130 6.40 -14.74 -12.41
CA SER A 130 6.74 -14.06 -13.65
C SER A 130 7.54 -14.90 -14.64
N LYS A 131 7.82 -16.17 -14.35
CA LYS A 131 8.55 -17.09 -15.26
C LYS A 131 7.62 -18.17 -15.76
#